data_AF-A0A2N3BAY9-F1
#
_entry.id   AF-A0A2N3BAY9-F1
#
_cell.length_a   1.000
_cell.length_b   1.000
_cell.length_c   1.000
_cell.angle_alpha   90.00
_cell.angle_beta   90.00
_cell.angle_gamma   90.00
#
_symmetry.space_group_name_H-M   'P 1'
#
loop_
_entity.id
_entity.type
_entity.pdbx_description
1 polymer ?
#
loop_
_entity_poly.entity_id
_entity_poly.type
_entity_poly.pdbx_seq_one_letter_code
_entity_poly.pdbx_strand_id
1 'polypeptide(L)'
;MIPTDTPWSGLEAGKTDTRRVDAAARWNWFWAVMPRADLCLLLQLTDLPKPVPDLPKLKNLEIRFQTLPGGPILYIRLKDNAQMELFETLFRDVMAAGELAETEAEALERAIGRTFRWHYLLRGGKLEVLSEEAQKGLIGEIEVLKLLIANLGPKSALTAWTGPSGAPKDFELKADCIEVKARRGAFKPFVKITNEHQLADVPDRRLWLAVLAVDKVQQPHGKTLTDYVAARGAAARTPSCSS
;
A
#
# COMPACT_ATOMS: atom_id res chain seq x y z
N MET A 1 -14.36 -30.11 7.70
CA MET A 1 -14.76 -30.26 9.10
C MET A 1 -13.86 -29.34 9.91
N ILE A 2 -14.43 -28.47 10.75
CA ILE A 2 -13.64 -27.53 11.57
C ILE A 2 -13.14 -28.31 12.79
N PRO A 3 -11.82 -28.29 13.10
CA PRO A 3 -11.30 -29.01 14.27
C PRO A 3 -11.82 -28.42 15.58
N THR A 4 -12.05 -29.28 16.58
CA THR A 4 -12.71 -28.94 17.85
C THR A 4 -11.86 -28.08 18.79
N ASP A 5 -10.54 -28.04 18.62
CA ASP A 5 -9.59 -27.22 19.40
C ASP A 5 -9.15 -25.95 18.65
N THR A 6 -10.06 -25.31 17.93
CA THR A 6 -9.75 -24.09 17.16
C THR A 6 -10.64 -22.93 17.57
N PRO A 7 -10.22 -21.67 17.35
CA PRO A 7 -11.07 -20.50 17.57
C PRO A 7 -12.35 -20.46 16.73
N TRP A 8 -12.49 -21.33 15.72
CA TRP A 8 -13.70 -21.49 14.91
C TRP A 8 -14.56 -22.69 15.34
N SER A 9 -14.14 -23.44 16.37
CA SER A 9 -14.89 -24.56 16.92
C SER A 9 -16.30 -24.12 17.34
N GLY A 10 -17.30 -24.85 16.87
CA GLY A 10 -18.72 -24.56 17.11
C GLY A 10 -19.38 -23.58 16.13
N LEU A 11 -18.63 -22.99 15.18
CA LEU A 11 -19.22 -22.20 14.10
C LEU A 11 -19.74 -23.11 12.98
N GLU A 12 -20.92 -22.81 12.45
CA GLU A 12 -21.59 -23.63 11.44
C GLU A 12 -21.15 -23.29 10.02
N ALA A 13 -20.63 -24.28 9.30
CA ALA A 13 -20.42 -24.17 7.86
C ALA A 13 -21.77 -24.21 7.11
N GLY A 14 -21.89 -23.42 6.03
CA GLY A 14 -23.10 -23.34 5.19
C GLY A 14 -23.86 -22.01 5.29
N LYS A 15 -23.58 -21.22 6.32
CA LYS A 15 -24.01 -19.81 6.46
C LYS A 15 -22.81 -18.94 6.87
N THR A 16 -22.97 -17.62 6.86
CA THR A 16 -22.01 -16.74 7.52
C THR A 16 -22.29 -16.79 9.01
N ASP A 17 -21.41 -17.44 9.76
CA ASP A 17 -21.51 -17.55 11.22
C ASP A 17 -20.31 -16.85 11.87
N THR A 18 -20.56 -16.07 12.92
CA THR A 18 -19.54 -15.20 13.54
C THR A 18 -19.58 -15.31 15.05
N ARG A 19 -18.39 -15.21 15.67
CA ARG A 19 -18.22 -15.14 17.12
C ARG A 19 -17.24 -14.04 17.45
N ARG A 20 -17.64 -13.13 18.35
CA ARG A 20 -16.75 -12.08 18.84
C ARG A 20 -15.54 -12.72 19.51
N VAL A 21 -14.35 -12.23 19.16
CA VAL A 21 -13.07 -12.81 19.63
C VAL A 21 -12.94 -12.66 21.13
N ASP A 22 -13.20 -11.44 21.63
CA ASP A 22 -13.14 -11.09 23.04
C ASP A 22 -14.18 -9.99 23.32
N ALA A 23 -14.95 -10.18 24.39
CA ALA A 23 -15.93 -9.19 24.84
C ALA A 23 -15.26 -7.93 25.43
N ALA A 24 -14.04 -8.06 25.95
CA ALA A 24 -13.25 -6.95 26.50
C ALA A 24 -12.42 -6.20 25.45
N ALA A 25 -12.29 -6.74 24.23
CA ALA A 25 -11.58 -6.05 23.15
C ALA A 25 -12.26 -4.72 22.81
N ARG A 26 -11.45 -3.68 22.62
CA ARG A 26 -11.89 -2.32 22.29
C ARG A 26 -12.56 -2.30 20.92
N TRP A 27 -12.03 -3.03 19.95
CA TRP A 27 -12.58 -3.08 18.60
C TRP A 27 -13.37 -4.37 18.36
N ASN A 28 -14.28 -4.30 17.39
CA ASN A 28 -15.21 -5.39 17.09
C ASN A 28 -14.56 -6.44 16.18
N TRP A 29 -13.72 -7.29 16.78
CA TRP A 29 -13.10 -8.44 16.12
C TRP A 29 -13.96 -9.68 16.21
N PHE A 30 -14.06 -10.42 15.11
CA PHE A 30 -14.82 -11.68 15.04
C PHE A 30 -14.04 -12.79 14.35
N TRP A 31 -14.09 -13.98 14.95
CA TRP A 31 -13.88 -15.23 14.22
C TRP A 31 -15.11 -15.48 13.36
N ALA A 32 -14.92 -15.86 12.11
CA ALA A 32 -16.03 -16.14 11.20
C ALA A 32 -15.77 -17.36 10.33
N VAL A 33 -16.86 -18.03 9.97
CA VAL A 33 -16.88 -19.10 8.96
C VAL A 33 -17.82 -18.64 7.86
N MET A 34 -17.34 -18.64 6.63
CA MET A 34 -18.16 -18.33 5.45
C MET A 34 -18.86 -19.59 4.92
N PRO A 35 -19.91 -19.47 4.08
CA PRO A 35 -20.73 -20.60 3.63
C PRO A 35 -19.95 -21.79 3.02
N ARG A 36 -18.75 -21.54 2.45
CA ARG A 36 -17.87 -22.57 1.89
C ARG A 36 -16.94 -23.25 2.92
N ALA A 37 -17.19 -23.04 4.21
CA ALA A 37 -16.29 -23.42 5.31
C ALA A 37 -14.93 -22.71 5.27
N ASP A 38 -14.87 -21.53 4.65
CA ASP A 38 -13.66 -20.71 4.65
C ASP A 38 -13.54 -20.01 6.01
N LEU A 39 -12.37 -20.13 6.63
CA LEU A 39 -12.08 -19.49 7.91
C LEU A 39 -11.69 -18.03 7.71
N CYS A 40 -12.27 -17.15 8.53
CA CYS A 40 -12.09 -15.72 8.42
C CYS A 40 -11.84 -15.03 9.77
N LEU A 41 -11.14 -13.90 9.72
CA LEU A 41 -11.15 -12.82 10.72
C LEU A 41 -11.90 -11.65 10.12
N LEU A 42 -12.77 -11.06 10.92
CA LEU A 42 -13.46 -9.84 10.58
C LEU A 42 -13.08 -8.75 11.58
N LEU A 43 -12.76 -7.56 11.09
CA LEU A 43 -12.85 -6.32 11.83
C LEU A 43 -14.10 -5.60 11.34
N GLN A 44 -15.08 -5.42 12.21
CA GLN A 44 -16.24 -4.59 11.92
C GLN A 44 -15.87 -3.12 12.06
N LEU A 45 -16.25 -2.34 11.07
CA LEU A 45 -15.98 -0.92 10.95
C LEU A 45 -17.29 -0.15 11.06
N THR A 46 -17.19 1.12 11.40
CA THR A 46 -18.30 2.06 11.33
C THR A 46 -18.55 2.46 9.88
N ASP A 47 -17.47 2.73 9.14
CA ASP A 47 -17.50 3.12 7.73
C ASP A 47 -16.37 2.46 6.93
N LEU A 48 -16.58 2.30 5.61
CA LEU A 48 -15.48 1.93 4.71
C LEU A 48 -14.50 3.09 4.55
N PRO A 49 -13.18 2.83 4.56
CA PRO A 49 -12.19 3.87 4.36
C PRO A 49 -12.29 4.47 2.95
N LYS A 50 -12.10 5.79 2.87
CA LYS A 50 -12.11 6.56 1.62
C LYS A 50 -10.87 7.49 1.59
N PRO A 51 -9.90 7.28 0.68
CA PRO A 51 -9.83 6.20 -0.31
C PRO A 51 -9.62 4.83 0.34
N VAL A 52 -9.94 3.76 -0.41
CA VAL A 52 -9.68 2.39 0.04
C VAL A 52 -8.16 2.16 0.06
N PRO A 53 -7.57 1.74 1.18
CA PRO A 53 -6.13 1.52 1.27
C PRO A 53 -5.72 0.25 0.51
N ASP A 54 -4.45 0.20 0.10
CA ASP A 54 -3.87 -1.00 -0.47
C ASP A 54 -3.83 -2.15 0.55
N LEU A 55 -4.07 -3.36 0.05
CA LEU A 55 -4.11 -4.58 0.86
C LEU A 55 -3.03 -5.56 0.37
N PRO A 56 -2.35 -6.30 1.27
CA PRO A 56 -1.29 -7.20 0.87
C PRO A 56 -1.83 -8.40 0.07
N LYS A 57 -1.13 -8.75 -1.01
CA LYS A 57 -1.50 -9.87 -1.90
C LYS A 57 -0.77 -11.15 -1.51
N LEU A 58 -1.41 -11.92 -0.64
CA LEU A 58 -0.94 -13.22 -0.15
C LEU A 58 -1.54 -14.36 -0.99
N LYS A 59 -0.74 -15.38 -1.33
CA LYS A 59 -1.19 -16.52 -2.15
C LYS A 59 -2.35 -17.27 -1.48
N ASN A 60 -2.20 -17.56 -0.20
CA ASN A 60 -3.13 -18.40 0.57
C ASN A 60 -4.12 -17.60 1.41
N LEU A 61 -4.08 -16.27 1.36
CA LEU A 61 -5.03 -15.39 2.05
C LEU A 61 -5.77 -14.51 1.04
N GLU A 62 -6.99 -14.12 1.37
CA GLU A 62 -7.70 -13.05 0.70
C GLU A 62 -8.05 -11.98 1.73
N ILE A 63 -7.70 -10.74 1.44
CA ILE A 63 -7.95 -9.61 2.33
C ILE A 63 -8.76 -8.61 1.54
N ARG A 64 -9.94 -8.24 2.03
CA ARG A 64 -10.86 -7.35 1.32
C ARG A 64 -11.73 -6.56 2.27
N PHE A 65 -12.15 -5.40 1.79
CA PHE A 65 -13.30 -4.70 2.35
C PHE A 65 -14.59 -5.23 1.76
N GLN A 66 -15.62 -5.34 2.59
CA GLN A 66 -16.95 -5.73 2.17
C GLN A 66 -17.99 -5.11 3.11
N THR A 67 -19.21 -4.89 2.62
CA THR A 67 -20.35 -4.56 3.46
C THR A 67 -21.23 -5.78 3.59
N LEU A 68 -21.43 -6.26 4.81
CA LEU A 68 -22.40 -7.31 5.14
C LEU A 68 -23.66 -6.67 5.75
N PRO A 69 -24.77 -7.41 5.95
CA PRO A 69 -25.95 -6.87 6.63
C PRO A 69 -25.67 -6.28 8.02
N GLY A 70 -24.61 -6.77 8.69
CA GLY A 70 -24.13 -6.24 9.97
C GLY A 70 -23.25 -4.98 9.88
N GLY A 71 -22.95 -4.48 8.68
CA GLY A 71 -22.12 -3.29 8.47
C GLY A 71 -20.85 -3.53 7.65
N PRO A 72 -20.03 -2.49 7.44
CA PRO A 72 -18.77 -2.58 6.73
C PRO A 72 -17.72 -3.35 7.54
N ILE A 73 -16.93 -4.14 6.84
CA ILE A 73 -15.91 -5.01 7.43
C ILE A 73 -14.63 -4.97 6.61
N LEU A 74 -13.49 -5.12 7.30
CA LEU A 74 -12.29 -5.70 6.71
C LEU A 74 -12.32 -7.20 7.05
N TYR A 75 -12.27 -8.07 6.04
CA TYR A 75 -12.07 -9.50 6.28
C TYR A 75 -10.75 -10.00 5.74
N ILE A 76 -10.22 -10.99 6.44
CA ILE A 76 -9.11 -11.81 5.98
C ILE A 76 -9.62 -13.25 5.94
N ARG A 77 -9.56 -13.90 4.79
CA ARG A 77 -10.02 -15.26 4.53
C ARG A 77 -8.84 -16.19 4.24
N LEU A 78 -8.82 -17.35 4.89
CA LEU A 78 -7.88 -18.42 4.59
C LEU A 78 -8.39 -19.24 3.40
N LYS A 79 -7.55 -19.39 2.37
CA LYS A 79 -7.87 -20.21 1.18
C LYS A 79 -7.43 -21.66 1.31
N ASP A 80 -6.41 -21.91 2.13
CA ASP A 80 -5.84 -23.24 2.34
C ASP A 80 -5.90 -23.60 3.83
N ASN A 81 -6.88 -24.44 4.18
CA ASN A 81 -7.13 -24.86 5.55
C ASN A 81 -5.97 -25.65 6.17
N ALA A 82 -5.00 -26.13 5.38
CA ALA A 82 -3.79 -26.75 5.92
C ALA A 82 -2.91 -25.76 6.72
N GLN A 83 -3.12 -24.44 6.54
CA GLN A 83 -2.34 -23.38 7.19
C GLN A 83 -3.09 -22.75 8.38
N MET A 84 -4.08 -23.45 8.94
CA MET A 84 -4.98 -22.92 9.97
C MET A 84 -4.25 -22.41 11.23
N GLU A 85 -3.27 -23.15 11.75
CA GLU A 85 -2.53 -22.75 12.96
C GLU A 85 -1.70 -21.47 12.73
N LEU A 86 -1.04 -21.37 11.57
CA LEU A 86 -0.30 -20.17 11.19
C LEU A 86 -1.23 -18.97 10.98
N PHE A 87 -2.40 -19.22 10.42
CA PHE A 87 -3.43 -18.22 10.22
C PHE A 87 -3.98 -17.68 11.54
N GLU A 88 -4.26 -18.55 12.51
CA GLU A 88 -4.64 -18.14 13.86
C GLU A 88 -3.55 -17.27 14.50
N THR A 89 -2.28 -17.67 14.38
CA THR A 89 -1.15 -16.90 14.91
C THR A 89 -1.09 -15.50 14.29
N LEU A 90 -1.20 -15.41 12.97
CA LEU A 90 -1.28 -14.13 12.26
C LEU A 90 -2.44 -13.28 12.77
N PHE A 91 -3.61 -13.88 12.99
CA PHE A 91 -4.79 -13.16 13.46
C PHE A 91 -4.65 -12.60 14.85
N ARG A 92 -4.20 -13.41 15.81
CA ARG A 92 -3.96 -12.93 17.17
C ARG A 92 -2.99 -11.74 17.17
N ASP A 93 -1.97 -11.81 16.33
CA ASP A 93 -0.98 -10.74 16.20
C ASP A 93 -1.50 -9.47 15.49
N VAL A 94 -2.33 -9.62 14.44
CA VAL A 94 -3.02 -8.49 13.79
C VAL A 94 -3.99 -7.80 14.74
N MET A 95 -4.77 -8.56 15.50
CA MET A 95 -5.69 -8.02 16.50
C MET A 95 -4.94 -7.30 17.62
N ALA A 96 -3.91 -7.94 18.18
CA ALA A 96 -3.10 -7.33 19.23
C ALA A 96 -2.48 -6.00 18.78
N ALA A 97 -2.07 -5.89 17.51
CA ALA A 97 -1.58 -4.64 16.95
C ALA A 97 -2.68 -3.57 16.86
N GLY A 98 -3.90 -3.94 16.43
CA GLY A 98 -5.04 -3.02 16.33
C GLY A 98 -5.58 -2.56 17.70
N GLU A 99 -5.55 -3.41 18.72
CA GLU A 99 -6.00 -3.08 20.08
C GLU A 99 -5.16 -1.99 20.76
N LEU A 100 -3.94 -1.74 20.27
CA LEU A 100 -3.11 -0.62 20.74
C LEU A 100 -3.57 0.76 20.22
N ALA A 101 -4.57 0.80 19.33
CA ALA A 101 -5.08 2.03 18.76
C ALA A 101 -6.02 2.79 19.69
N GLU A 102 -6.05 4.11 19.56
CA GLU A 102 -7.00 4.98 20.24
C GLU A 102 -8.26 5.25 19.39
N THR A 103 -8.14 5.10 18.07
CA THR A 103 -9.25 5.34 17.11
C THR A 103 -9.46 4.16 16.17
N GLU A 104 -10.67 4.00 15.63
CA GLU A 104 -11.01 2.90 14.70
C GLU A 104 -10.15 2.98 13.42
N ALA A 105 -9.90 4.19 12.93
CA ALA A 105 -9.04 4.42 11.76
C ALA A 105 -7.60 3.96 12.01
N GLU A 106 -7.05 4.26 13.19
CA GLU A 106 -5.73 3.79 13.59
C GLU A 106 -5.70 2.27 13.81
N ALA A 107 -6.78 1.69 14.36
CA ALA A 107 -6.89 0.23 14.53
C ALA A 107 -6.83 -0.48 13.17
N LEU A 108 -7.58 0.03 12.18
CA LEU A 108 -7.57 -0.45 10.81
C LEU A 108 -6.18 -0.31 10.18
N GLU A 109 -5.54 0.85 10.30
CA GLU A 109 -4.19 1.09 9.77
C GLU A 109 -3.17 0.12 10.37
N ARG A 110 -3.18 -0.05 11.70
CA ARG A 110 -2.30 -0.98 12.42
C ARG A 110 -2.55 -2.42 12.00
N ALA A 111 -3.80 -2.82 11.83
CA ALA A 111 -4.16 -4.17 11.39
C ALA A 111 -3.66 -4.46 9.97
N ILE A 112 -3.86 -3.54 9.03
CA ILE A 112 -3.37 -3.65 7.65
C ILE A 112 -1.84 -3.67 7.65
N GLY A 113 -1.20 -2.73 8.35
CA GLY A 113 0.25 -2.65 8.47
C GLY A 113 0.87 -3.93 9.07
N ARG A 114 0.22 -4.51 10.07
CA ARG A 114 0.66 -5.80 10.65
C ARG A 114 0.50 -6.94 9.66
N THR A 115 -0.57 -6.94 8.88
CA THR A 115 -0.78 -7.92 7.80
C THR A 115 0.28 -7.79 6.70
N PHE A 116 0.72 -6.57 6.36
CA PHE A 116 1.85 -6.34 5.46
C PHE A 116 3.17 -6.89 6.02
N ARG A 117 3.42 -6.76 7.32
CA ARG A 117 4.62 -7.36 7.96
C ARG A 117 4.61 -8.88 7.89
N TRP A 118 3.45 -9.51 8.07
CA TRP A 118 3.30 -10.95 7.85
C TRP A 118 3.49 -11.32 6.39
N HIS A 119 2.91 -10.55 5.46
CA HIS A 119 3.14 -10.73 4.04
C HIS A 119 4.62 -10.74 3.67
N TYR A 120 5.36 -9.79 4.22
CA TYR A 120 6.80 -9.68 4.08
C TYR A 120 7.57 -10.88 4.63
N LEU A 121 7.26 -11.28 5.87
CA LEU A 121 7.91 -12.40 6.53
C LEU A 121 7.70 -13.70 5.75
N LEU A 122 6.45 -13.98 5.35
CA LEU A 122 6.06 -15.19 4.64
C LEU A 122 6.61 -15.25 3.20
N ARG A 123 6.98 -14.12 2.61
CA ARG A 123 7.71 -14.06 1.33
C ARG A 123 9.22 -14.23 1.48
N GLY A 124 9.73 -14.53 2.69
CA GLY A 124 11.15 -14.76 2.93
C GLY A 124 11.94 -13.52 3.29
N GLY A 125 11.29 -12.49 3.85
CA GLY A 125 11.97 -11.39 4.52
C GLY A 125 12.82 -10.50 3.62
N LYS A 126 12.67 -10.58 2.29
CA LYS A 126 13.22 -9.58 1.38
C LYS A 126 12.24 -8.43 1.30
N LEU A 127 12.67 -7.26 1.76
CA LEU A 127 12.24 -5.98 1.21
C LEU A 127 12.35 -6.20 -0.28
N GLU A 128 11.25 -6.05 -1.00
CA GLU A 128 11.34 -5.53 -2.36
C GLU A 128 11.99 -4.16 -2.22
N VAL A 129 13.30 -4.17 -1.93
CA VAL A 129 14.19 -3.08 -2.21
C VAL A 129 13.98 -2.92 -3.70
N LEU A 130 13.35 -1.81 -4.07
CA LEU A 130 13.21 -1.40 -5.46
C LEU A 130 14.53 -1.75 -6.15
N SER A 131 14.46 -2.44 -7.30
CA SER A 131 15.68 -2.73 -8.05
C SER A 131 16.46 -1.42 -8.27
N GLU A 132 17.78 -1.48 -8.48
CA GLU A 132 18.54 -0.24 -8.72
C GLU A 132 17.93 0.62 -9.84
N GLU A 133 17.30 -0.02 -10.82
CA GLU A 133 16.57 0.67 -11.90
C GLU A 133 15.26 1.30 -11.40
N ALA A 134 14.48 0.61 -10.58
CA ALA A 134 13.25 1.16 -10.01
C ALA A 134 13.56 2.30 -9.01
N GLN A 135 14.65 2.23 -8.24
CA GLN A 135 15.10 3.34 -7.39
C GLN A 135 15.49 4.56 -8.21
N LYS A 136 16.24 4.38 -9.30
CA LYS A 136 16.63 5.48 -10.19
C LYS A 136 15.41 6.12 -10.86
N GLY A 137 14.47 5.29 -11.34
CA GLY A 137 13.20 5.76 -11.90
C GLY A 137 12.45 6.65 -10.91
N LEU A 138 12.24 6.13 -9.69
CA LEU A 138 11.55 6.86 -8.63
C LEU A 138 12.27 8.15 -8.21
N ILE A 139 13.61 8.15 -8.14
CA ILE A 139 14.40 9.37 -7.90
C ILE A 139 14.15 10.40 -9.01
N GLY A 140 14.14 9.96 -10.27
CA GLY A 140 13.83 10.83 -11.42
C GLY A 140 12.43 11.43 -11.30
N GLU A 141 11.43 10.61 -11.02
CA GLU A 141 10.05 11.06 -10.83
C GLU A 141 9.94 12.08 -9.68
N ILE A 142 10.59 11.83 -8.55
CA ILE A 142 10.60 12.74 -7.40
C ILE A 142 11.22 14.10 -7.75
N GLU A 143 12.28 14.15 -8.56
CA GLU A 143 12.86 15.42 -8.99
C GLU A 143 11.91 16.21 -9.91
N VAL A 144 11.22 15.53 -10.82
CA VAL A 144 10.20 16.18 -11.67
C VAL A 144 9.02 16.64 -10.83
N LEU A 145 8.56 15.83 -9.88
CA LEU A 145 7.51 16.20 -8.94
C LEU A 145 7.87 17.46 -8.17
N LYS A 146 9.13 17.61 -7.70
CA LYS A 146 9.58 18.84 -7.02
C LYS A 146 9.45 20.09 -7.90
N LEU A 147 9.80 19.98 -9.19
CA LEU A 147 9.63 21.08 -10.14
C LEU A 147 8.15 21.41 -10.33
N LEU A 148 7.28 20.41 -10.45
CA LEU A 148 5.84 20.63 -10.56
C LEU A 148 5.24 21.23 -9.30
N ILE A 149 5.67 20.79 -8.11
CA ILE A 149 5.22 21.38 -6.83
C ILE A 149 5.57 22.87 -6.78
N ALA A 150 6.79 23.24 -7.22
CA ALA A 150 7.23 24.64 -7.21
C ALA A 150 6.45 25.53 -8.19
N ASN A 151 5.97 24.98 -9.31
CA ASN A 151 5.27 25.75 -10.35
C ASN A 151 3.74 25.70 -10.26
N LEU A 152 3.16 24.60 -9.78
CA LEU A 152 1.72 24.33 -9.80
C LEU A 152 1.10 24.18 -8.40
N GLY A 153 1.94 24.14 -7.37
CA GLY A 153 1.56 23.85 -6.00
C GLY A 153 1.44 22.35 -5.70
N PRO A 154 1.53 21.97 -4.41
CA PRO A 154 1.65 20.57 -3.99
C PRO A 154 0.44 19.71 -4.37
N LYS A 155 -0.78 20.23 -4.20
CA LYS A 155 -2.02 19.50 -4.48
C LYS A 155 -2.16 19.14 -5.96
N SER A 156 -1.89 20.09 -6.85
CA SER A 156 -1.99 19.90 -8.29
C SER A 156 -0.91 18.95 -8.80
N ALA A 157 0.32 19.09 -8.31
CA ALA A 157 1.44 18.24 -8.69
C ALA A 157 1.24 16.78 -8.24
N LEU A 158 0.75 16.55 -7.02
CA LEU A 158 0.46 15.20 -6.52
C LEU A 158 -0.70 14.54 -7.28
N THR A 159 -1.76 15.30 -7.58
CA THR A 159 -2.88 14.79 -8.39
C THR A 159 -2.45 14.36 -9.79
N ALA A 160 -1.47 15.08 -10.36
CA ALA A 160 -0.93 14.79 -11.68
C ALA A 160 0.09 13.63 -11.70
N TRP A 161 0.60 13.18 -10.55
CA TRP A 161 1.63 12.13 -10.49
C TRP A 161 1.00 10.74 -10.53
N THR A 162 1.14 10.08 -11.68
CA THR A 162 0.50 8.80 -12.00
C THR A 162 1.47 7.62 -12.05
N GLY A 163 2.78 7.89 -12.11
CA GLY A 163 3.86 6.89 -12.15
C GLY A 163 3.77 5.78 -11.08
N PRO A 164 3.53 6.11 -9.79
CA PRO A 164 3.42 5.11 -8.71
C PRO A 164 2.27 4.11 -8.90
N SER A 165 1.23 4.48 -9.66
CA SER A 165 0.08 3.64 -9.97
C SER A 165 0.29 2.73 -11.18
N GLY A 166 1.47 2.76 -11.81
CA GLY A 166 1.80 1.97 -12.99
C GLY A 166 1.12 2.49 -14.27
N ALA A 167 0.77 3.78 -14.30
CA ALA A 167 0.22 4.41 -15.50
C ALA A 167 1.24 4.41 -16.65
N PRO A 168 0.80 4.50 -17.92
CA PRO A 168 1.72 4.54 -19.06
C PRO A 168 2.67 5.73 -19.06
N LYS A 169 2.30 6.81 -18.35
CA LYS A 169 3.05 8.06 -18.23
C LYS A 169 3.18 8.43 -16.75
N ASP A 170 4.30 9.02 -16.39
CA ASP A 170 4.60 9.34 -14.99
C ASP A 170 3.79 10.53 -14.48
N PHE A 171 3.50 11.52 -15.33
CA PHE A 171 2.62 12.63 -15.00
C PHE A 171 1.59 12.92 -16.09
N GLU A 172 0.36 13.17 -15.66
CA GLU A 172 -0.74 13.61 -16.51
C GLU A 172 -1.35 14.91 -15.99
N LEU A 173 -1.07 16.00 -16.71
CA LEU A 173 -1.66 17.31 -16.50
C LEU A 173 -2.78 17.55 -17.52
N LYS A 174 -3.53 18.64 -17.32
CA LYS A 174 -4.68 18.99 -18.16
C LYS A 174 -4.35 19.08 -19.66
N ALA A 175 -3.19 19.62 -20.01
CA ALA A 175 -2.75 19.84 -21.40
C ALA A 175 -1.41 19.17 -21.75
N ASP A 176 -0.77 18.52 -20.78
CA ASP A 176 0.59 18.02 -20.90
C ASP A 176 0.70 16.66 -20.22
N CYS A 177 1.42 15.72 -20.82
CA CYS A 177 1.85 14.51 -20.17
C CYS A 177 3.37 14.45 -20.14
N ILE A 178 3.94 13.93 -19.06
CA ILE A 178 5.39 13.84 -18.87
C ILE A 178 5.76 12.39 -18.59
N GLU A 179 6.65 11.86 -19.40
CA GLU A 179 7.35 10.60 -19.15
C GLU A 179 8.76 10.92 -18.62
N VAL A 180 9.16 10.28 -17.52
CA VAL A 180 10.43 10.51 -16.85
C VAL A 180 11.37 9.34 -17.08
N LYS A 181 12.60 9.65 -17.51
CA LYS A 181 13.65 8.66 -17.74
C LYS A 181 14.93 9.08 -17.03
N ALA A 182 15.30 8.30 -16.02
CA ALA A 182 16.60 8.43 -15.36
C ALA A 182 17.66 7.62 -16.13
N ARG A 183 18.81 8.23 -16.42
CA ARG A 183 19.99 7.59 -17.02
C ARG A 183 21.22 7.80 -16.16
N ARG A 184 22.24 6.94 -16.29
CA ARG A 184 23.58 7.23 -15.75
C ARG A 184 24.25 8.31 -16.61
N GLY A 185 24.91 9.29 -15.98
CA GLY A 185 25.51 10.45 -16.64
C GLY A 185 26.60 10.08 -17.66
N ALA A 186 27.26 8.94 -17.50
CA ALA A 186 28.36 8.48 -18.36
C ALA A 186 27.94 7.61 -19.57
N PHE A 187 26.64 7.34 -19.78
CA PHE A 187 26.18 6.48 -20.89
C PHE A 187 25.79 7.28 -22.15
N LYS A 188 25.85 6.60 -23.32
CA LYS A 188 25.51 7.11 -24.67
C LYS A 188 24.15 7.88 -24.68
N PRO A 189 23.91 8.82 -25.62
CA PRO A 189 22.72 9.69 -25.63
C PRO A 189 21.42 9.00 -26.06
N PHE A 190 21.24 7.73 -25.69
CA PHE A 190 20.05 6.95 -26.01
C PHE A 190 19.25 6.69 -24.74
N VAL A 191 17.93 6.86 -24.82
CA VAL A 191 16.99 6.54 -23.75
C VAL A 191 16.24 5.28 -24.18
N LYS A 192 16.24 4.27 -23.31
CA LYS A 192 15.47 3.05 -23.56
C LYS A 192 14.00 3.33 -23.26
N ILE A 193 13.15 3.07 -24.25
CA ILE A 193 11.70 3.03 -24.10
C ILE A 193 11.30 1.57 -24.00
N THR A 194 10.63 1.19 -22.91
CA THR A 194 10.33 -0.21 -22.60
C THR A 194 8.96 -0.60 -23.16
N ASN A 195 8.08 0.37 -23.39
CA ASN A 195 6.74 0.17 -23.92
C ASN A 195 6.34 1.34 -24.82
N GLU A 196 5.73 1.04 -25.97
CA GLU A 196 5.19 2.03 -26.92
C GLU A 196 4.15 2.97 -26.29
N HIS A 197 3.38 2.52 -25.31
CA HIS A 197 2.38 3.36 -24.62
C HIS A 197 2.99 4.53 -23.84
N GLN A 198 4.29 4.46 -23.52
CA GLN A 198 5.03 5.57 -22.90
C GLN A 198 5.19 6.75 -23.85
N LEU A 199 5.22 6.48 -25.16
CA LEU A 199 5.30 7.49 -26.21
C LEU A 199 4.02 7.65 -27.02
N ALA A 200 2.98 6.89 -26.71
CA ALA A 200 1.70 7.01 -27.39
C ALA A 200 1.10 8.41 -27.15
N ASP A 201 0.73 9.07 -28.24
CA ASP A 201 0.06 10.37 -28.21
C ASP A 201 -1.24 10.30 -27.42
N VAL A 202 -1.51 11.36 -26.67
CA VAL A 202 -2.79 11.55 -25.99
C VAL A 202 -3.49 12.70 -26.70
N PRO A 203 -4.70 12.50 -27.24
CA PRO A 203 -5.44 13.56 -27.93
C PRO A 203 -5.50 14.84 -27.08
N ASP A 204 -5.27 15.98 -27.72
CA ASP A 204 -5.28 17.32 -27.11
C ASP A 204 -4.26 17.55 -25.98
N ARG A 205 -3.24 16.70 -25.86
CA ARG A 205 -2.15 16.88 -24.88
C ARG A 205 -0.78 16.78 -25.54
N ARG A 206 0.16 17.61 -25.06
CA ARG A 206 1.57 17.52 -25.48
C ARG A 206 2.28 16.47 -24.65
N LEU A 207 3.11 15.65 -25.30
CA LEU A 207 3.98 14.71 -24.61
C LEU A 207 5.38 15.31 -24.41
N TRP A 208 5.87 15.25 -23.17
CA TRP A 208 7.21 15.66 -22.79
C TRP A 208 8.01 14.46 -22.28
N LEU A 209 9.28 14.37 -22.67
CA LEU A 209 10.21 13.38 -22.15
C LEU A 209 11.26 14.09 -21.27
N ALA A 210 11.18 13.89 -19.95
CA ALA A 210 12.14 14.43 -19.00
C ALA A 210 13.27 13.41 -18.78
N VAL A 211 14.49 13.77 -19.21
CA VAL A 211 15.67 12.89 -19.08
C VAL A 211 16.59 13.42 -17.99
N LEU A 212 16.73 12.68 -16.89
CA LEU A 212 17.57 13.05 -15.74
C LEU A 212 18.82 12.18 -15.67
N ALA A 213 19.96 12.79 -15.30
CA ALA A 213 21.17 12.04 -14.96
C ALA A 213 21.15 11.69 -13.47
N VAL A 214 21.13 10.38 -13.14
CA VAL A 214 21.17 9.85 -11.78
C VAL A 214 22.39 8.93 -11.67
N ASP A 215 23.46 9.43 -11.06
CA ASP A 215 24.69 8.70 -10.86
C ASP A 215 24.79 8.09 -9.46
N LYS A 216 25.38 6.88 -9.39
CA LYS A 216 25.67 6.23 -8.12
C LYS A 216 26.96 6.84 -7.58
N VAL A 217 26.86 7.57 -6.48
CA VAL A 217 28.00 8.17 -5.79
C VAL A 217 28.26 7.38 -4.50
N GLN A 218 29.52 7.02 -4.22
CA GLN A 218 29.84 6.39 -2.94
C GLN A 218 29.64 7.40 -1.80
N GLN A 219 29.27 6.90 -0.61
CA GLN A 219 29.32 7.74 0.59
C GLN A 219 30.76 8.26 0.79
N PRO A 220 30.93 9.52 1.24
CA PRO A 220 29.94 10.40 1.84
C PRO A 220 29.20 11.35 0.87
N HIS A 221 29.40 11.23 -0.44
CA HIS A 221 28.89 12.20 -1.42
C HIS A 221 27.54 11.83 -2.07
N GLY A 222 26.98 10.66 -1.73
CA GLY A 222 25.67 10.19 -2.19
C GLY A 222 24.56 10.32 -1.13
N LYS A 223 23.32 10.57 -1.56
CA LYS A 223 22.12 10.55 -0.70
C LYS A 223 21.37 9.23 -0.89
N THR A 224 20.89 8.62 0.19
CA THR A 224 20.01 7.45 0.11
C THR A 224 18.60 7.88 -0.33
N LEU A 225 17.80 6.95 -0.87
CA LEU A 225 16.39 7.21 -1.17
C LEU A 225 15.63 7.70 0.08
N THR A 226 15.97 7.14 1.23
CA THR A 226 15.45 7.57 2.54
C THR A 226 15.83 9.01 2.85
N ASP A 227 17.06 9.45 2.55
CA ASP A 227 17.49 10.85 2.74
C ASP A 227 16.73 11.81 1.82
N TYR A 228 16.43 11.41 0.59
CA TYR A 228 15.62 12.19 -0.35
C TYR A 228 14.19 12.41 0.15
N VAL A 229 13.61 11.43 0.83
CA VAL A 229 12.26 11.49 1.42
C VAL A 229 12.29 12.21 2.78
N ALA A 230 13.27 11.90 3.64
CA ALA A 230 13.36 12.39 5.02
C ALA A 230 13.72 13.87 5.13
N ALA A 231 14.51 14.43 4.20
CA ALA A 231 14.92 15.83 4.22
C ALA A 231 13.74 16.84 4.19
N ARG A 232 12.49 16.38 4.03
CA ARG A 232 11.31 17.27 3.99
C ARG A 232 10.13 16.87 4.87
N GLY A 233 10.20 15.78 5.64
CA GLY A 233 9.22 15.53 6.73
C GLY A 233 9.24 16.62 7.81
N ALA A 234 10.33 17.39 7.90
CA ALA A 234 10.49 18.51 8.83
C ALA A 234 9.98 19.87 8.28
N ALA A 235 9.84 20.03 6.95
CA ALA A 235 9.43 21.31 6.35
C ALA A 235 7.91 21.52 6.31
N ALA A 236 7.12 20.48 6.61
CA ALA A 236 5.64 20.55 6.66
C ALA A 236 5.10 20.89 8.06
N ARG A 237 5.96 21.24 9.03
CA ARG A 237 5.58 21.68 10.37
C ARG A 237 6.19 23.05 10.65
N THR A 238 5.59 24.11 10.12
CA THR A 238 5.72 25.46 10.68
C THR A 238 4.43 25.81 11.42
N PRO A 239 4.50 26.29 12.67
CA PRO A 239 3.34 26.70 13.44
C PRO A 239 2.76 27.98 12.84
N SER A 240 1.44 28.03 12.71
CA SER A 240 0.70 29.25 12.39
C SER A 240 0.95 30.29 13.49
N CYS A 241 1.67 31.37 13.17
CA CYS A 241 1.66 32.58 13.98
C CYS A 241 0.35 33.32 13.72
N SER A 242 -0.40 33.49 14.79
CA SER A 242 -1.59 34.34 14.93
C SER A 242 -1.28 35.81 14.68
N SER A 243 -2.17 36.49 13.96
CA SER A 243 -2.47 37.92 14.10
C SER A 243 -3.98 38.09 13.99
#